data_AF-A0A7Y7IBF8-F1
#
_entry.id   AF-A0A7Y7IBF8-F1
#
_cell.length_a   1.000
_cell.length_b   1.000
_cell.length_c   1.000
_cell.angle_alpha   90.00
_cell.angle_beta   90.00
_cell.angle_gamma   90.00
#
_symmetry.space_group_name_H-M   'P 1'
#
loop_
_entity.id
_entity.type
_entity.pdbx_description
1 polymer ?
#
loop_
_entity_poly.entity_id
_entity_poly.type
_entity_poly.pdbx_seq_one_letter_code
_entity_poly.pdbx_strand_id
1 'polypeptide(L)'
;MTAWCTVAHFVAHPPPEGWRDDLASRIGRRPRRVGVWTELAMYGARCCLDAAGEAALPAAARIRVSSQRGAWGATHAGLAQLDAGLPMPFTFMQSQPALMLAEVGRCLDWQGDASFALCREPERVLQLAKLGASREGLLFGIVEEERDAKPARSEWWRLVPA
;
A
#
# COMPACT_ATOMS: atom_id res chain seq x y z
N MET A 1 19.28 -13.24 15.68
CA MET A 1 18.42 -12.53 14.71
C MET A 1 17.65 -13.57 13.94
N THR A 2 16.33 -13.51 13.89
CA THR A 2 15.53 -14.40 13.04
C THR A 2 15.91 -14.13 11.59
N ALA A 3 16.35 -15.16 10.87
CA ALA A 3 16.57 -15.05 9.42
C ALA A 3 15.21 -14.90 8.71
N TRP A 4 15.19 -14.18 7.59
CA TRP A 4 13.97 -13.86 6.84
C TRP A 4 14.14 -14.30 5.40
N CYS A 5 13.10 -14.92 4.85
CA CYS A 5 13.01 -15.32 3.46
C CYS A 5 12.02 -14.42 2.73
N THR A 6 12.37 -14.02 1.50
CA THR A 6 11.46 -13.35 0.58
C THR A 6 10.71 -14.40 -0.23
N VAL A 7 9.41 -14.53 0.03
CA VAL A 7 8.52 -15.43 -0.71
C VAL A 7 8.16 -14.83 -2.07
N ALA A 8 7.90 -13.52 -2.08
CA ALA A 8 7.63 -12.77 -3.30
C ALA A 8 8.11 -11.33 -3.19
N HIS A 9 8.47 -10.77 -4.34
CA HIS A 9 8.79 -9.35 -4.51
C HIS A 9 8.13 -8.89 -5.80
N PHE A 10 7.43 -7.76 -5.73
CA PHE A 10 6.74 -7.16 -6.87
C PHE A 10 7.06 -5.67 -6.95
N VAL A 11 7.29 -5.18 -8.18
CA VAL A 11 7.60 -3.79 -8.48
C VAL A 11 6.72 -3.29 -9.63
N ALA A 12 6.00 -2.21 -9.39
CA ALA A 12 5.32 -1.41 -10.41
C ALA A 12 5.90 0.02 -10.39
N HIS A 13 6.88 0.29 -11.25
CA HIS A 13 7.54 1.60 -11.34
C HIS A 13 8.09 1.89 -12.76
N PRO A 14 7.41 2.73 -13.56
CA PRO A 14 6.01 3.13 -13.37
C PRO A 14 5.07 1.90 -13.41
N PRO A 15 3.86 1.98 -12.83
CA PRO A 15 2.81 1.02 -13.12
C PRO A 15 2.54 0.93 -14.63
N PRO A 16 2.26 -0.27 -15.16
CA PRO A 16 1.98 -0.44 -16.59
C PRO A 16 0.70 0.28 -17.00
N GLU A 17 0.54 0.54 -18.30
CA GLU A 17 -0.75 1.02 -18.82
C GLU A 17 -1.87 0.05 -18.46
N GLY A 18 -3.07 0.58 -18.15
CA GLY A 18 -4.22 -0.25 -17.78
C GLY A 18 -4.15 -0.90 -16.40
N TRP A 19 -3.16 -0.58 -15.55
CA TRP A 19 -3.02 -1.18 -14.20
C TRP A 19 -4.27 -1.07 -13.31
N ARG A 20 -5.11 -0.05 -13.50
CA ARG A 20 -6.39 0.11 -12.78
C ARG A 20 -7.43 -0.91 -13.21
N ASP A 21 -7.46 -1.27 -14.50
CA ASP A 21 -8.36 -2.29 -15.03
C ASP A 21 -7.87 -3.68 -14.63
N ASP A 22 -6.56 -3.90 -14.64
CA ASP A 22 -5.95 -5.11 -14.08
C ASP A 22 -6.29 -5.25 -12.58
N LEU A 23 -6.14 -4.18 -11.79
CA LEU A 23 -6.57 -4.16 -10.38
C LEU A 23 -8.05 -4.53 -10.25
N ALA A 24 -8.93 -3.89 -11.03
CA ALA A 24 -10.36 -4.13 -10.96
C ALA A 24 -10.73 -5.59 -11.29
N SER A 25 -10.04 -6.18 -12.26
CA SER A 25 -10.16 -7.60 -12.62
C SER A 25 -9.74 -8.50 -11.44
N ARG A 26 -8.56 -8.26 -10.85
CA ARG A 26 -8.02 -9.05 -9.73
C ARG A 26 -8.92 -9.03 -8.49
N ILE A 27 -9.57 -7.91 -8.20
CA ILE A 27 -10.40 -7.75 -6.99
C ILE A 27 -11.91 -7.90 -7.27
N GLY A 28 -12.30 -8.21 -8.52
CA GLY A 28 -13.69 -8.38 -8.94
C GLY A 28 -14.56 -7.12 -8.87
N ARG A 29 -13.97 -5.94 -8.67
CA ARG A 29 -14.68 -4.66 -8.56
C ARG A 29 -13.76 -3.49 -8.87
N ARG A 30 -14.31 -2.36 -9.33
CA ARG A 30 -13.54 -1.11 -9.42
C ARG A 30 -13.51 -0.40 -8.06
N PRO A 31 -12.34 -0.03 -7.50
CA PRO A 31 -12.25 0.80 -6.31
C PRO A 31 -13.02 2.12 -6.50
N ARG A 32 -13.68 2.62 -5.46
CA ARG A 32 -14.47 3.86 -5.53
C ARG A 32 -14.13 4.75 -4.35
N ARG A 33 -13.87 6.03 -4.63
CA ARG A 33 -13.63 7.08 -3.62
C ARG A 33 -12.37 6.88 -2.76
N VAL A 34 -11.41 6.06 -3.18
CA VAL A 34 -10.20 5.73 -2.40
C VAL A 34 -8.95 6.53 -2.76
N GLY A 35 -8.92 7.15 -3.95
CA GLY A 35 -7.79 7.95 -4.42
C GLY A 35 -6.66 7.11 -5.04
N VAL A 36 -5.79 7.76 -5.83
CA VAL A 36 -4.74 7.11 -6.62
C VAL A 36 -3.71 6.41 -5.74
N TRP A 37 -3.22 7.07 -4.68
CA TRP A 37 -2.29 6.45 -3.74
C TRP A 37 -2.80 5.12 -3.15
N THR A 38 -4.07 5.06 -2.77
CA THR A 38 -4.69 3.83 -2.27
C THR A 38 -4.79 2.76 -3.36
N GLU A 39 -5.20 3.13 -4.58
CA GLU A 39 -5.27 2.19 -5.71
C GLU A 39 -3.88 1.61 -6.03
N LEU A 40 -2.81 2.42 -5.99
CA LEU A 40 -1.44 1.95 -6.17
C LEU A 40 -1.05 0.93 -5.09
N ALA A 41 -1.40 1.21 -3.82
CA ALA A 41 -1.13 0.31 -2.72
C ALA A 41 -1.87 -1.03 -2.91
N MET A 42 -3.16 -0.99 -3.23
CA MET A 42 -3.97 -2.18 -3.52
C MET A 42 -3.38 -3.00 -4.67
N TYR A 43 -2.99 -2.33 -5.76
CA TYR A 43 -2.43 -2.99 -6.94
C TYR A 43 -1.14 -3.74 -6.62
N GLY A 44 -0.15 -3.06 -6.06
CA GLY A 44 1.14 -3.69 -5.77
C GLY A 44 1.03 -4.79 -4.72
N ALA A 45 0.20 -4.59 -3.69
CA ALA A 45 -0.02 -5.59 -2.64
C ALA A 45 -0.68 -6.87 -3.21
N ARG A 46 -1.73 -6.73 -4.02
CA ARG A 46 -2.42 -7.86 -4.65
C ARG A 46 -1.50 -8.61 -5.61
N CYS A 47 -0.75 -7.90 -6.46
CA CYS A 47 0.20 -8.51 -7.37
C CYS A 47 1.34 -9.24 -6.64
N CYS A 48 1.82 -8.69 -5.51
CA CYS A 48 2.81 -9.36 -4.67
C CYS A 48 2.27 -10.67 -4.08
N LEU A 49 1.00 -10.66 -3.65
CA LEU A 49 0.34 -11.84 -3.10
C LEU A 49 0.07 -12.90 -4.17
N ASP A 50 -0.31 -12.47 -5.39
CA ASP A 50 -0.44 -13.34 -6.55
C ASP A 50 0.91 -14.00 -6.90
N ALA A 51 2.00 -13.23 -6.85
CA ALA A 51 3.36 -13.75 -7.07
C ALA A 51 3.82 -14.72 -5.97
N ALA A 52 3.29 -14.58 -4.74
CA ALA A 52 3.50 -15.54 -3.65
C ALA A 52 2.62 -16.80 -3.77
N GLY A 53 1.68 -16.85 -4.71
CA GLY A 53 0.69 -17.93 -4.83
C GLY A 53 -0.35 -17.93 -3.71
N GLU A 54 -0.51 -16.82 -2.99
CA GLU A 54 -1.43 -16.68 -1.87
C GLU A 54 -2.75 -16.04 -2.33
N ALA A 55 -3.88 -16.71 -2.12
CA ALA A 55 -5.20 -16.16 -2.47
C ALA A 55 -5.63 -15.03 -1.50
N ALA A 56 -5.25 -15.16 -0.22
CA ALA A 56 -5.50 -14.20 0.85
C ALA A 56 -4.26 -14.13 1.76
N LEU A 57 -4.03 -12.98 2.39
CA LEU A 57 -2.92 -12.83 3.33
C LEU A 57 -3.30 -13.53 4.66
N PRO A 58 -2.42 -14.34 5.27
CA PRO A 58 -2.73 -14.98 6.55
C PRO A 58 -3.08 -13.96 7.64
N ALA A 59 -4.10 -14.25 8.45
CA ALA A 59 -4.63 -13.30 9.43
C ALA A 59 -3.58 -12.78 10.43
N ALA A 60 -2.60 -13.62 10.81
CA ALA A 60 -1.52 -13.23 11.73
C ALA A 60 -0.31 -12.61 11.02
N ALA A 61 -0.28 -12.55 9.68
CA ALA A 61 0.72 -11.78 8.96
C ALA A 61 0.41 -10.29 9.12
N ARG A 62 1.46 -9.47 9.21
CA ARG A 62 1.32 -8.01 9.37
C ARG A 62 1.38 -7.30 8.03
N ILE A 63 0.73 -6.15 7.92
CA ILE A 63 0.93 -5.22 6.81
C ILE A 63 1.70 -4.00 7.30
N ARG A 64 2.76 -3.60 6.61
CA ARG A 64 3.53 -2.39 6.91
C ARG A 64 3.79 -1.63 5.64
N VAL A 65 3.31 -0.40 5.57
CA VAL A 65 3.47 0.44 4.38
C VAL A 65 4.30 1.66 4.74
N SER A 66 5.19 2.03 3.83
CA SER A 66 5.96 3.26 3.94
C SER A 66 5.80 4.12 2.71
N SER A 67 5.95 5.42 2.90
CA SER A 67 6.03 6.40 1.83
C SER A 67 6.88 7.57 2.31
N GLN A 68 7.48 8.30 1.40
CA GLN A 68 8.15 9.55 1.74
C GLN A 68 7.16 10.66 2.09
N ARG A 69 5.93 10.61 1.55
CA ARG A 69 4.99 11.75 1.58
C ARG A 69 3.52 11.37 1.79
N GLY A 70 3.15 10.10 1.65
CA GLY A 70 1.77 9.62 1.73
C GLY A 70 0.92 10.06 0.53
N ALA A 71 -0.39 10.22 0.75
CA ALA A 71 -1.37 10.65 -0.24
C ALA A 71 -1.23 12.15 -0.57
N TRP A 72 -0.15 12.50 -1.26
CA TRP A 72 0.22 13.88 -1.60
C TRP A 72 -0.87 14.60 -2.39
N GLY A 73 -1.38 13.96 -3.45
CA GLY A 73 -2.40 14.53 -4.33
C GLY A 73 -3.69 14.87 -3.60
N ALA A 74 -4.20 13.93 -2.78
CA ALA A 74 -5.38 14.17 -1.96
C ALA A 74 -5.13 15.27 -0.90
N THR A 75 -3.95 15.28 -0.27
CA THR A 75 -3.59 16.31 0.72
C THR A 75 -3.60 17.70 0.09
N HIS A 76 -3.00 17.87 -1.08
CA HIS A 76 -2.97 19.17 -1.78
C HIS A 76 -4.32 19.60 -2.35
N ALA A 77 -5.09 18.66 -2.91
CA ALA A 77 -6.45 18.95 -3.34
C ALA A 77 -7.33 19.40 -2.15
N GLY A 78 -7.12 18.83 -0.96
CA GLY A 78 -7.82 19.24 0.26
C GLY A 78 -7.46 20.67 0.63
N LEU A 79 -6.17 21.01 0.71
CA LEU A 79 -5.76 22.39 1.00
C LEU A 79 -6.36 23.41 0.02
N ALA A 80 -6.36 23.11 -1.27
CA ALA A 80 -6.98 23.98 -2.27
C ALA A 80 -8.51 24.14 -2.08
N GLN A 81 -9.21 23.07 -1.69
CA GLN A 81 -10.63 23.13 -1.35
C GLN A 81 -10.90 23.97 -0.10
N LEU A 82 -10.04 23.83 0.92
CA LEU A 82 -10.11 24.64 2.14
C LEU A 82 -9.96 26.13 1.82
N ASP A 83 -8.96 26.49 1.00
CA ASP A 83 -8.72 27.87 0.57
C ASP A 83 -9.91 28.44 -0.22
N ALA A 84 -10.60 27.58 -0.99
CA ALA A 84 -11.79 27.93 -1.75
C ALA A 84 -13.10 27.92 -0.93
N GLY A 85 -13.05 27.57 0.37
CA GLY A 85 -14.25 27.44 1.21
C GLY A 85 -15.17 26.27 0.84
N LEU A 86 -14.63 25.24 0.18
CA LEU A 86 -15.38 24.06 -0.28
C LEU A 86 -15.33 22.91 0.75
N PRO A 87 -16.40 22.10 0.86
CA PRO A 87 -16.39 20.91 1.69
C PRO A 87 -15.44 19.83 1.13
N MET A 88 -14.81 19.05 2.02
CA MET A 88 -13.75 18.08 1.66
C MET A 88 -13.98 16.63 2.15
N PRO A 89 -15.20 16.06 2.15
CA PRO A 89 -15.43 14.76 2.78
C PRO A 89 -14.61 13.62 2.14
N PHE A 90 -14.54 13.57 0.80
CA PHE A 90 -13.79 12.51 0.12
C PHE A 90 -12.30 12.79 0.08
N THR A 91 -11.91 14.03 -0.18
CA THR A 91 -10.50 14.43 -0.26
C THR A 91 -9.79 14.21 1.08
N PHE A 92 -10.45 14.56 2.20
CA PHE A 92 -9.95 14.27 3.53
C PHE A 92 -9.79 12.77 3.77
N MET A 93 -10.80 11.97 3.41
CA MET A 93 -10.72 10.51 3.58
C MET A 93 -9.59 9.90 2.73
N GLN A 94 -9.43 10.35 1.49
CA GLN A 94 -8.39 9.90 0.56
C GLN A 94 -6.98 10.27 1.01
N SER A 95 -6.82 11.29 1.86
CA SER A 95 -5.51 11.63 2.42
C SER A 95 -5.12 10.76 3.62
N GLN A 96 -6.04 9.96 4.18
CA GLN A 96 -5.78 9.17 5.39
C GLN A 96 -5.07 7.84 5.07
N PRO A 97 -3.90 7.57 5.68
CA PRO A 97 -3.27 6.26 5.62
C PRO A 97 -4.16 5.12 6.13
N ALA A 98 -5.04 5.42 7.10
CA ALA A 98 -5.99 4.44 7.61
C ALA A 98 -6.96 3.93 6.54
N LEU A 99 -7.43 4.80 5.62
CA LEU A 99 -8.26 4.39 4.50
C LEU A 99 -7.49 3.46 3.56
N MET A 100 -6.24 3.82 3.26
CA MET A 100 -5.38 2.99 2.41
C MET A 100 -5.18 1.60 3.01
N LEU A 101 -4.84 1.50 4.30
CA LEU A 101 -4.63 0.22 4.97
C LEU A 101 -5.92 -0.62 5.03
N ALA A 102 -7.07 0.01 5.27
CA ALA A 102 -8.36 -0.68 5.27
C ALA A 102 -8.70 -1.26 3.89
N GLU A 103 -8.46 -0.51 2.81
CA GLU A 103 -8.74 -0.96 1.45
C GLU A 103 -7.75 -2.03 0.97
N VAL A 104 -6.47 -1.94 1.38
CA VAL A 104 -5.50 -3.02 1.16
C VAL A 104 -5.93 -4.28 1.93
N GLY A 105 -6.29 -4.18 3.21
CA GLY A 105 -6.77 -5.33 3.98
C GLY A 105 -7.97 -6.02 3.32
N ARG A 106 -8.96 -5.22 2.91
CA ARG A 106 -10.15 -5.71 2.18
C ARG A 106 -9.80 -6.27 0.79
N CYS A 107 -8.76 -5.78 0.13
CA CYS A 107 -8.25 -6.30 -1.15
C CYS A 107 -7.59 -7.68 -1.01
N LEU A 108 -7.06 -7.99 0.17
CA LEU A 108 -6.30 -9.22 0.46
C LEU A 108 -7.08 -10.20 1.33
N ASP A 109 -8.38 -9.96 1.54
CA ASP A 109 -9.25 -10.70 2.47
C ASP A 109 -8.63 -10.89 3.87
N TRP A 110 -8.11 -9.79 4.40
CA TRP A 110 -7.27 -9.79 5.60
C TRP A 110 -7.77 -8.83 6.68
N GLN A 111 -7.66 -9.27 7.93
CA GLN A 111 -8.17 -8.57 9.13
C GLN A 111 -7.18 -8.63 10.30
N GLY A 112 -5.97 -8.08 10.12
CA GLY A 112 -4.92 -8.15 11.13
C GLY A 112 -4.31 -6.79 11.49
N ASP A 113 -3.06 -6.82 11.96
CA ASP A 113 -2.30 -5.64 12.37
C ASP A 113 -1.59 -4.96 11.18
N ALA A 114 -1.99 -3.73 10.89
CA ALA A 114 -1.46 -2.89 9.81
C ALA A 114 -0.92 -1.57 10.36
N SER A 115 0.18 -1.07 9.79
CA SER A 115 0.64 0.29 10.09
C SER A 115 1.27 0.97 8.89
N PHE A 116 1.28 2.30 8.97
CA PHE A 116 1.88 3.17 7.97
C PHE A 116 2.95 4.06 8.61
N ALA A 117 4.05 4.31 7.90
CA ALA A 117 5.10 5.24 8.32
C ALA A 117 5.53 6.17 7.18
N LEU A 118 5.60 7.47 7.49
CA LEU A 118 6.33 8.41 6.66
C LEU A 118 7.83 8.28 6.94
N CYS A 119 8.62 7.93 5.93
CA CYS A 119 10.06 7.74 6.10
C CYS A 119 10.84 7.99 4.80
N ARG A 120 12.05 8.52 4.93
CA ARG A 120 13.00 8.68 3.82
C ARG A 120 13.87 7.44 3.60
N GLU A 121 14.02 6.60 4.63
CA GLU A 121 14.86 5.40 4.66
C GLU A 121 13.96 4.16 4.82
N PRO A 122 13.41 3.61 3.71
CA PRO A 122 12.48 2.49 3.78
C PRO A 122 13.13 1.22 4.38
N GLU A 123 14.43 1.06 4.24
CA GLU A 123 15.19 -0.06 4.82
C GLU A 123 15.09 -0.09 6.35
N ARG A 124 15.10 1.08 6.99
CA ARG A 124 14.96 1.20 8.45
C ARG A 124 13.55 0.84 8.89
N VAL A 125 12.53 1.20 8.10
CA VAL A 125 11.14 0.80 8.37
C VAL A 125 11.01 -0.71 8.23
N LEU A 126 11.64 -1.33 7.21
CA LEU A 126 11.63 -2.78 7.03
C LEU A 126 12.28 -3.50 8.22
N GLN A 127 13.41 -3.00 8.72
CA GLN A 127 14.06 -3.56 9.92
C GLN A 127 13.13 -3.52 11.13
N LEU A 128 12.45 -2.40 11.37
CA LEU A 128 11.49 -2.27 12.46
C LEU A 128 10.24 -3.14 12.25
N ALA A 129 9.75 -3.23 11.00
CA ALA A 129 8.57 -4.01 10.64
C ALA A 129 8.73 -5.52 10.91
N LYS A 130 9.97 -6.03 10.80
CA LYS A 130 10.32 -7.42 11.14
C LYS A 130 10.22 -7.68 12.66
N LEU A 131 10.32 -6.66 13.50
CA LEU A 131 10.21 -6.82 14.95
C LEU A 131 8.74 -7.08 15.34
N GLY A 132 8.52 -8.22 16.01
CA GLY A 132 7.21 -8.64 16.48
C GLY A 132 6.28 -9.21 15.40
N ALA A 133 6.75 -9.36 14.15
CA ALA A 133 6.02 -10.12 13.15
C ALA A 133 5.90 -11.60 13.59
N SER A 134 4.75 -12.20 13.33
CA SER A 134 4.47 -13.59 13.69
C SER A 134 5.16 -14.56 12.72
N ARG A 135 4.95 -15.87 12.93
CA ARG A 135 5.41 -16.91 11.99
C ARG A 135 4.77 -16.81 10.60
N GLU A 136 3.59 -16.20 10.51
CA GLU A 136 2.93 -15.94 9.23
C GLU A 136 3.60 -14.79 8.45
N GLY A 137 4.48 -14.03 9.11
CA GLY A 137 5.37 -13.08 8.46
C GLY A 137 4.76 -11.69 8.24
N LEU A 138 5.19 -11.04 7.16
CA LEU A 138 5.02 -9.63 6.89
C LEU A 138 4.79 -9.40 5.40
N LEU A 139 3.84 -8.50 5.08
CA LEU A 139 3.72 -7.85 3.78
C LEU A 139 4.19 -6.40 3.94
N PHE A 140 5.35 -6.08 3.37
CA PHE A 140 5.95 -4.75 3.44
C PHE A 140 5.81 -4.02 2.11
N GLY A 141 5.36 -2.77 2.13
CA GLY A 141 5.10 -1.96 0.93
C GLY A 141 5.78 -0.59 0.95
N ILE A 142 6.20 -0.13 -0.22
CA ILE A 142 6.59 1.26 -0.51
C ILE A 142 5.64 1.77 -1.60
N VAL A 143 4.94 2.87 -1.33
CA VAL A 143 3.94 3.42 -2.27
C VAL A 143 4.14 4.92 -2.44
N GLU A 144 4.34 5.36 -3.67
CA GLU A 144 4.55 6.76 -4.04
C GLU A 144 3.67 7.14 -5.24
N GLU A 145 3.03 8.30 -5.15
CA GLU A 145 2.36 8.92 -6.30
C GLU A 145 3.38 9.56 -7.26
N GLU A 146 2.95 9.76 -8.50
CA GLU A 146 3.73 10.52 -9.48
C GLU A 146 3.92 11.97 -9.02
N ARG A 147 5.16 12.47 -9.07
CA ARG A 147 5.49 13.83 -8.64
C ARG A 147 6.88 14.27 -9.11
N ASP A 148 7.05 15.57 -9.41
CA ASP A 148 8.36 16.17 -9.72
C ASP A 148 9.09 15.40 -10.84
N ALA A 149 8.34 15.00 -11.87
CA ALA A 149 8.77 14.12 -12.97
C ALA A 149 9.23 12.70 -12.56
N LYS A 150 9.03 12.30 -11.29
CA LYS A 150 9.23 10.92 -10.83
C LYS A 150 7.95 10.12 -11.06
N PRO A 151 8.03 8.97 -11.74
CA PRO A 151 6.87 8.12 -11.94
C PRO A 151 6.36 7.56 -10.61
N ALA A 152 5.06 7.25 -10.58
CA ALA A 152 4.47 6.52 -9.46
C ALA A 152 5.21 5.19 -9.19
N ARG A 153 5.17 4.73 -7.95
CA ARG A 153 5.80 3.46 -7.52
C ARG A 153 4.87 2.71 -6.59
N SER A 154 4.74 1.41 -6.79
CA SER A 154 4.19 0.47 -5.82
C SER A 154 5.10 -0.75 -5.77
N GLU A 155 5.78 -0.95 -4.65
CA GLU A 155 6.75 -2.02 -4.48
C GLU A 155 6.53 -2.76 -3.17
N TRP A 156 6.53 -4.09 -3.24
CA TRP A 156 6.03 -4.93 -2.16
C TRP A 156 6.86 -6.19 -1.99
N TRP A 157 7.07 -6.58 -0.74
CA TRP A 157 7.74 -7.82 -0.35
C TRP A 157 6.85 -8.64 0.57
N ARG A 158 6.65 -9.90 0.21
CA ARG A 158 6.11 -10.93 1.09
C ARG A 158 7.28 -11.63 1.78
N LEU A 159 7.36 -11.48 3.09
CA LEU A 159 8.47 -11.98 3.92
C LEU A 159 7.96 -12.95 4.97
N VAL A 160 8.67 -14.05 5.19
CA VAL A 160 8.40 -15.01 6.28
C VAL A 160 9.69 -15.29 7.07
N PRO A 161 9.61 -15.62 8.36
CA PRO A 161 10.75 -16.16 9.09
C PRO A 161 11.28 -17.43 8.41
N ALA A 162 12.61 -17.57 8.35
CA ALA A 162 13.29 -18.77 7.87
C ALA A 162 13.27 -19.91 8.89
#